data_AF-A0A9E5KY85-F1
#
_entry.id   AF-A0A9E5KY85-F1
#
_cell.length_a   1.000
_cell.length_b   1.000
_cell.length_c   1.000
_cell.angle_alpha   90.00
_cell.angle_beta   90.00
_cell.angle_gamma   90.00
#
_symmetry.space_group_name_H-M   'P 1'
#
loop_
_entity.id
_entity.type
_entity.pdbx_description
1 polymer ?
#
loop_
_entity_poly.entity_id
_entity_poly.type
_entity_poly.pdbx_seq_one_letter_code
_entity_poly.pdbx_strand_id
1 'polypeptide(L)'
;MKSVRRLTNRDLSRVFSYIKNEPEANLFIQGDLELYGLESPNVTLYAFQDPWDCILLKYYSNFVLYSTNLTFNAKLVASFLEKQEKIEVLSAKESLLERMKPFYPHVKTQGTYLCRCNKTSFNPIEGKTLPIKQLCKDDARDIVTLYQHIEEFAKPYLEHTEEKLVQTANNYEKGGVGFGLYMDDKLICTAYNTATTTTGAMIVG
;
A
#
# COMPACT_ATOMS: atom_id res chain seq x y z
N MET A 1 2.38 -7.02 -30.38
CA MET A 1 3.48 -6.23 -29.79
C MET A 1 3.31 -6.28 -28.27
N LYS A 2 4.27 -6.82 -27.51
CA LYS A 2 4.19 -6.85 -26.03
C LYS A 2 4.61 -5.47 -25.51
N SER A 3 3.66 -4.54 -25.36
CA SER A 3 3.96 -3.17 -24.93
C SER A 3 3.81 -3.03 -23.41
N VAL A 4 4.78 -2.35 -22.80
CA VAL A 4 4.68 -1.82 -21.43
C VAL A 4 4.82 -0.31 -21.56
N ARG A 5 3.87 0.44 -20.99
CA ARG A 5 3.86 1.90 -21.04
C ARG A 5 3.78 2.49 -19.65
N ARG A 6 4.68 3.44 -19.34
CA ARG A 6 4.54 4.31 -18.16
C ARG A 6 3.37 5.27 -18.40
N LEU A 7 2.42 5.28 -17.49
CA LEU A 7 1.26 6.16 -17.52
C LEU A 7 1.61 7.54 -16.97
N THR A 8 0.82 8.54 -17.36
CA THR A 8 0.95 9.94 -16.94
C THR A 8 -0.38 10.46 -16.39
N ASN A 9 -0.41 11.69 -15.86
CA ASN A 9 -1.65 12.30 -15.37
C ASN A 9 -2.77 12.36 -16.42
N ARG A 10 -2.44 12.37 -17.72
CA ARG A 10 -3.41 12.30 -18.83
C ARG A 10 -4.20 10.99 -18.87
N ASP A 11 -3.69 9.95 -18.23
CA ASP A 11 -4.28 8.61 -18.22
C ASP A 11 -5.22 8.38 -17.02
N LEU A 12 -5.22 9.26 -16.01
CA LEU A 12 -5.90 9.03 -14.73
C LEU A 12 -7.38 8.69 -14.87
N SER A 13 -8.12 9.41 -15.71
CA SER A 13 -9.55 9.12 -15.95
C SER A 13 -9.79 7.69 -16.45
N ARG A 14 -8.90 7.19 -17.32
CA ARG A 14 -8.94 5.81 -17.81
C ARG A 14 -8.53 4.82 -16.72
N VAL A 15 -7.55 5.16 -15.89
CA VAL A 15 -7.14 4.33 -14.72
C VAL A 15 -8.29 4.18 -13.72
N PHE A 16 -8.90 5.28 -13.29
CA PHE A 16 -10.03 5.23 -12.36
C PHE A 16 -11.20 4.43 -12.94
N SER A 17 -11.46 4.56 -14.25
CA SER A 17 -12.47 3.76 -14.93
C SER A 17 -12.15 2.25 -14.95
N TYR A 18 -10.86 1.89 -15.01
CA TYR A 18 -10.40 0.50 -15.03
C TYR A 18 -10.49 -0.17 -13.66
N ILE A 19 -10.22 0.55 -12.57
CA ILE A 19 -10.15 -0.01 -11.20
C ILE A 19 -11.45 0.10 -10.40
N LYS A 20 -12.41 0.95 -10.81
CA LYS A 20 -13.59 1.33 -10.01
C LYS A 20 -14.48 0.19 -9.53
N ASN A 21 -14.49 -0.96 -10.21
CA ASN A 21 -15.41 -2.05 -9.89
C ASN A 21 -14.96 -2.88 -8.67
N GLU A 22 -13.70 -2.75 -8.24
CA GLU A 22 -13.16 -3.44 -7.08
C GLU A 22 -12.44 -2.45 -6.16
N PRO A 23 -13.16 -1.51 -5.51
CA PRO A 23 -12.54 -0.40 -4.78
C PRO A 23 -11.67 -0.88 -3.61
N GLU A 24 -12.06 -1.96 -2.92
CA GLU A 24 -11.28 -2.51 -1.80
C GLU A 24 -9.94 -3.09 -2.27
N ALA A 25 -9.94 -3.81 -3.39
CA ALA A 25 -8.72 -4.38 -3.97
C ALA A 25 -7.78 -3.32 -4.55
N ASN A 26 -8.33 -2.15 -4.90
CA ASN A 26 -7.63 -1.07 -5.57
C ASN A 26 -7.39 0.15 -4.67
N LEU A 27 -7.64 0.04 -3.37
CA LEU A 27 -7.53 1.16 -2.45
C LEU A 27 -6.16 1.83 -2.49
N PHE A 28 -5.08 1.05 -2.52
CA PHE A 28 -3.72 1.58 -2.64
C PHE A 28 -3.48 2.28 -3.99
N ILE A 29 -3.93 1.67 -5.09
CA ILE A 29 -3.81 2.28 -6.43
C ILE A 29 -4.58 3.61 -6.46
N GLN A 30 -5.83 3.63 -6.03
CA GLN A 30 -6.62 4.86 -6.04
C GLN A 30 -6.02 5.91 -5.11
N GLY A 31 -5.65 5.53 -3.88
CA GLY A 31 -5.15 6.46 -2.87
C GLY A 31 -3.84 7.11 -3.27
N ASP A 32 -2.89 6.31 -3.79
CA ASP A 32 -1.61 6.84 -4.25
C ASP A 32 -1.78 7.80 -5.44
N LEU A 33 -2.71 7.51 -6.36
CA LEU A 33 -2.99 8.39 -7.50
C LEU A 33 -3.72 9.67 -7.10
N GLU A 34 -4.65 9.60 -6.14
CA GLU A 34 -5.32 10.79 -5.61
C GLU A 34 -4.36 11.68 -4.82
N LEU A 35 -3.40 11.07 -4.10
CA LEU A 35 -2.45 11.80 -3.26
C LEU A 35 -1.26 12.38 -4.05
N TYR A 36 -0.70 11.61 -4.98
CA TYR A 36 0.55 11.95 -5.67
C TYR A 36 0.39 12.21 -7.17
N GLY A 37 -0.71 11.77 -7.78
CA GLY A 37 -0.80 11.63 -9.23
C GLY A 37 0.31 10.73 -9.79
N LEU A 38 0.73 11.02 -11.02
CA LEU A 38 1.76 10.27 -11.76
C LEU A 38 2.97 11.12 -12.16
N GLU A 39 3.09 12.30 -11.55
CA GLU A 39 4.23 13.22 -11.74
C GLU A 39 5.21 13.20 -10.55
N SER A 40 4.82 12.59 -9.43
CA SER A 40 5.67 12.37 -8.26
C SER A 40 6.79 11.34 -8.56
N PRO A 41 8.00 11.50 -7.98
CA PRO A 41 9.02 10.46 -8.04
C PRO A 41 8.67 9.21 -7.22
N ASN A 42 7.76 9.32 -6.26
CA ASN A 42 7.44 8.24 -5.31
C ASN A 42 6.44 7.23 -5.88
N VAL A 43 5.60 7.67 -6.82
CA VAL A 43 4.53 6.85 -7.43
C VAL A 43 4.75 6.80 -8.93
N THR A 44 4.77 5.59 -9.48
CA THR A 44 4.72 5.38 -10.93
C THR A 44 3.74 4.28 -11.26
N LEU A 45 2.97 4.43 -12.34
CA LEU A 45 2.04 3.41 -12.81
C LEU A 45 2.41 2.98 -14.23
N TYR A 46 2.39 1.67 -14.45
CA TYR A 46 2.64 1.06 -15.75
C TYR A 46 1.40 0.32 -16.22
N ALA A 47 1.09 0.40 -17.51
CA ALA A 47 0.10 -0.43 -18.17
C ALA A 47 0.77 -1.44 -19.10
N PHE A 48 0.21 -2.65 -19.13
CA PHE A 48 0.68 -3.75 -19.96
C PHE A 48 -0.37 -4.01 -21.05
N GLN A 49 0.07 -3.96 -22.31
CA GLN A 49 -0.75 -4.05 -23.51
C GLN A 49 -1.70 -2.85 -23.71
N ASP A 50 -2.26 -2.71 -24.92
CA ASP A 50 -3.36 -1.78 -25.20
C ASP A 50 -4.36 -2.50 -26.14
N PRO A 51 -5.63 -2.73 -25.73
CA PRO A 51 -6.24 -2.38 -24.44
C PRO A 51 -5.52 -3.01 -23.23
N TRP A 52 -5.61 -2.36 -22.07
CA TRP A 52 -4.87 -2.75 -20.86
C TRP A 52 -5.29 -4.13 -20.38
N ASP A 53 -4.33 -5.03 -20.33
CA ASP A 53 -4.48 -6.37 -19.78
C ASP A 53 -4.28 -6.35 -18.27
N CYS A 54 -3.29 -5.59 -17.80
CA CYS A 54 -3.07 -5.31 -16.38
C CYS A 54 -2.35 -3.97 -16.17
N ILE A 55 -2.38 -3.47 -14.93
CA ILE A 55 -1.60 -2.32 -14.47
C ILE A 55 -0.73 -2.70 -13.28
N LEU A 56 0.38 -2.00 -13.12
CA LEU A 56 1.35 -2.22 -12.05
C LEU A 56 1.75 -0.87 -11.45
N LEU A 57 1.29 -0.61 -10.23
CA LEU A 57 1.71 0.54 -9.44
C LEU A 57 3.06 0.23 -8.80
N LYS A 58 3.94 1.22 -8.76
CA LYS A 58 5.18 1.23 -7.99
C LYS A 58 5.10 2.38 -6.99
N TYR A 59 5.09 2.08 -5.71
CA TYR A 59 5.23 3.02 -4.60
C TYR A 59 6.56 2.76 -3.88
N TYR A 60 7.54 3.65 -4.07
CA TYR A 60 8.94 3.38 -3.73
C TYR A 60 9.43 2.04 -4.32
N SER A 61 9.73 1.06 -3.47
CA SER A 61 10.17 -0.31 -3.78
C SER A 61 9.03 -1.34 -3.72
N ASN A 62 7.81 -0.91 -3.39
CA ASN A 62 6.63 -1.76 -3.28
C ASN A 62 5.81 -1.70 -4.57
N PHE A 63 5.28 -2.85 -4.99
CA PHE A 63 4.50 -2.96 -6.22
C PHE A 63 3.10 -3.48 -5.95
N VAL A 64 2.11 -2.91 -6.64
CA VAL A 64 0.71 -3.39 -6.62
C VAL A 64 0.29 -3.77 -8.03
N LEU A 65 0.09 -5.06 -8.27
CA LEU A 65 -0.41 -5.59 -9.54
C LEU A 65 -1.93 -5.69 -9.50
N TYR A 66 -2.57 -5.15 -10.54
CA TYR A 66 -4.00 -5.28 -10.73
C TYR A 66 -4.37 -5.66 -12.16
N SER A 67 -5.37 -6.53 -12.27
CA SER A 67 -5.96 -6.95 -13.53
C SER A 67 -7.42 -7.33 -13.31
N THR A 68 -8.26 -6.99 -14.29
CA THR A 68 -9.64 -7.49 -14.39
C THR A 68 -9.71 -8.89 -15.01
N ASN A 69 -8.61 -9.39 -15.55
CA ASN A 69 -8.52 -10.66 -16.29
C ASN A 69 -7.45 -11.60 -15.70
N LEU A 70 -7.84 -12.83 -15.34
CA LEU A 70 -6.92 -13.87 -14.84
C LEU A 70 -5.98 -14.43 -15.91
N THR A 71 -6.24 -14.16 -17.19
CA THR A 71 -5.39 -14.57 -18.31
C THR A 71 -4.37 -13.51 -18.72
N PHE A 72 -4.13 -12.51 -17.86
CA PHE A 72 -3.13 -11.49 -18.13
C PHE A 72 -1.75 -12.08 -18.39
N ASN A 73 -0.93 -11.35 -19.14
CA ASN A 73 0.40 -11.78 -19.54
C ASN A 73 1.41 -11.71 -18.38
N ALA A 74 1.29 -12.63 -17.43
CA ALA A 74 2.15 -12.74 -16.25
C ALA A 74 3.65 -12.84 -16.61
N LYS A 75 4.00 -13.48 -17.74
CA LYS A 75 5.38 -13.52 -18.23
C LYS A 75 5.92 -12.13 -18.54
N LEU A 76 5.11 -11.26 -19.16
CA LEU A 76 5.52 -9.90 -19.49
C LEU A 76 5.70 -9.06 -18.21
N VAL A 77 4.82 -9.23 -17.22
CA VAL A 77 4.94 -8.58 -15.90
C VAL A 77 6.21 -9.05 -15.20
N ALA A 78 6.48 -10.35 -15.16
CA ALA A 78 7.69 -10.91 -14.55
C ALA A 78 8.97 -10.39 -15.22
N SER A 79 9.01 -10.39 -16.56
CA SER A 79 10.15 -9.85 -17.33
C SER A 79 10.37 -8.34 -17.12
N PHE A 80 9.32 -7.60 -16.71
CA PHE A 80 9.43 -6.18 -16.37
C PHE A 80 9.95 -6.00 -14.94
N LEU A 81 9.46 -6.81 -14.00
CA LEU A 81 9.88 -6.82 -12.59
C LEU A 81 11.36 -7.23 -12.43
N GLU A 82 11.86 -8.18 -13.21
CA GLU A 82 13.28 -8.59 -13.22
C GLU A 82 14.26 -7.43 -13.54
N LYS A 83 13.77 -6.36 -14.17
CA LYS A 83 14.57 -5.19 -14.53
C LYS A 83 14.53 -4.07 -13.49
N GLN A 84 13.77 -4.26 -12.40
CA GLN A 84 13.68 -3.27 -11.34
C GLN A 84 14.87 -3.42 -10.39
N GLU A 85 15.45 -2.29 -9.98
CA GLU A 85 16.62 -2.27 -9.10
C GLU A 85 16.36 -2.89 -7.72
N LYS A 86 15.18 -2.63 -7.15
CA LYS A 86 14.75 -3.10 -5.84
C LYS A 86 13.25 -3.42 -5.88
N ILE A 87 12.87 -4.58 -5.36
CA ILE A 87 11.50 -5.01 -5.12
C ILE A 87 11.44 -5.50 -3.67
N GLU A 88 10.73 -4.78 -2.81
CA GLU A 88 10.48 -5.22 -1.44
C GLU A 88 9.27 -6.16 -1.37
N VAL A 89 8.18 -5.78 -2.03
CA VAL A 89 6.95 -6.56 -2.06
C VAL A 89 6.24 -6.43 -3.40
N LEU A 90 5.57 -7.50 -3.81
CA LEU A 90 4.55 -7.49 -4.84
C LEU A 90 3.22 -7.89 -4.20
N SER A 91 2.29 -6.95 -4.14
CA SER A 91 0.93 -7.16 -3.63
C SER A 91 -0.05 -7.26 -4.80
N ALA A 92 -1.02 -8.17 -4.69
CA ALA A 92 -2.16 -8.26 -5.58
C ALA A 92 -3.25 -9.11 -4.93
N LYS A 93 -4.43 -9.20 -5.56
CA LYS A 93 -5.37 -10.30 -5.28
C LYS A 93 -4.64 -11.63 -5.42
N GLU A 94 -4.89 -12.56 -4.50
CA GLU A 94 -4.23 -13.87 -4.47
C GLU A 94 -4.31 -14.59 -5.82
N SER A 95 -5.47 -14.56 -6.48
CA SER A 95 -5.69 -15.14 -7.81
C SER A 95 -4.76 -14.59 -8.91
N LEU A 96 -4.29 -13.34 -8.78
CA LEU A 96 -3.29 -12.76 -9.69
C LEU A 96 -1.88 -13.21 -9.31
N LEU A 97 -1.56 -13.29 -8.02
CA LEU A 97 -0.27 -13.80 -7.55
C LEU A 97 -0.06 -15.27 -7.95
N GLU A 98 -1.11 -16.10 -7.94
CA GLU A 98 -1.04 -17.48 -8.44
C GLU A 98 -0.53 -17.56 -9.89
N ARG A 99 -0.89 -16.58 -10.73
CA ARG A 99 -0.41 -16.51 -12.13
C ARG A 99 1.06 -16.09 -12.22
N MET A 100 1.56 -15.39 -11.20
CA MET A 100 2.95 -14.95 -11.10
C MET A 100 3.86 -16.04 -10.50
N LYS A 101 3.35 -16.94 -9.67
CA LYS A 101 4.13 -17.99 -8.98
C LYS A 101 5.10 -18.78 -9.87
N PRO A 102 4.76 -19.20 -11.11
CA PRO A 102 5.70 -19.95 -11.96
C PRO A 102 7.00 -19.19 -12.29
N PHE A 103 6.99 -17.85 -12.21
CA PHE A 103 8.17 -17.01 -12.46
C PHE A 103 8.98 -16.73 -11.18
N TYR A 104 8.43 -17.07 -10.01
CA TYR A 104 9.04 -16.82 -8.70
C TYR A 104 8.93 -18.05 -7.79
N PRO A 105 9.48 -19.22 -8.17
CA PRO A 105 9.27 -20.49 -7.47
C PRO A 105 9.82 -20.51 -6.03
N HIS A 106 10.75 -19.60 -5.72
CA HIS A 106 11.38 -19.49 -4.40
C HIS A 106 10.76 -18.40 -3.52
N VAL A 107 9.78 -17.64 -4.02
CA VAL A 107 9.15 -16.55 -3.29
C VAL A 107 7.92 -17.08 -2.55
N LYS A 108 7.87 -16.85 -1.24
CA LYS A 108 6.71 -17.21 -0.42
C LYS A 108 5.56 -16.25 -0.72
N THR A 109 4.40 -16.79 -1.06
CA THR A 109 3.14 -16.02 -1.07
C THR A 109 2.56 -16.01 0.33
N GLN A 110 2.21 -14.82 0.84
CA GLN A 110 1.53 -14.64 2.11
C GLN A 110 0.15 -14.06 1.86
N GLY A 111 -0.89 -14.86 2.11
CA GLY A 111 -2.28 -14.40 2.08
C GLY A 111 -2.60 -13.57 3.31
N THR A 112 -3.38 -12.51 3.12
CA THR A 112 -3.94 -11.67 4.19
C THR A 112 -5.44 -11.52 3.97
N TYR A 113 -6.20 -11.38 5.05
CA TYR A 113 -7.63 -11.12 4.97
C TYR A 113 -7.91 -9.63 5.08
N LEU A 114 -8.83 -9.13 4.25
CA LEU A 114 -9.32 -7.77 4.31
C LEU A 114 -10.72 -7.75 4.91
N CYS A 115 -10.91 -6.95 5.96
CA CYS A 115 -12.20 -6.73 6.58
C CYS A 115 -12.79 -5.40 6.10
N ARG A 116 -14.04 -5.41 5.62
CA ARG A 116 -14.77 -4.21 5.22
C ARG A 116 -15.66 -3.72 6.37
N CYS A 117 -15.43 -2.50 6.84
CA CYS A 117 -16.31 -1.82 7.78
C CYS A 117 -17.27 -0.90 7.02
N ASN A 118 -18.57 -1.22 7.02
CA ASN A 118 -19.62 -0.38 6.42
C ASN A 118 -20.39 0.45 7.46
N LYS A 119 -19.98 0.40 8.73
CA LYS A 119 -20.67 1.15 9.79
C LYS A 119 -20.32 2.62 9.68
N THR A 120 -21.33 3.47 9.63
CA THR A 120 -21.21 4.93 9.64
C THR A 120 -21.23 5.50 11.05
N SER A 121 -21.48 4.67 12.06
CA SER A 121 -21.52 5.05 13.47
C SER A 121 -20.77 4.05 14.34
N PHE A 122 -20.18 4.56 15.41
CA PHE A 122 -19.49 3.78 16.43
C PHE A 122 -20.02 4.18 17.80
N ASN A 123 -20.41 3.19 18.59
CA ASN A 123 -20.73 3.39 20.00
C ASN A 123 -19.50 3.00 20.81
N PRO A 124 -18.84 3.94 21.51
CA PRO A 124 -17.70 3.62 22.34
C PRO A 124 -18.11 2.63 23.44
N ILE A 125 -17.27 1.63 23.68
CA ILE A 125 -17.42 0.74 24.84
C ILE A 125 -17.07 1.56 26.08
N GLU A 126 -17.95 1.57 27.08
CA GLU A 126 -17.67 2.21 28.38
C GLU A 126 -16.43 1.58 29.02
N GLY A 127 -15.48 2.42 29.43
CA GLY A 127 -14.20 1.98 29.99
C GLY A 127 -13.33 3.16 30.42
N LYS A 128 -12.13 2.87 30.93
CA LYS A 128 -11.15 3.91 31.26
C LYS A 128 -10.73 4.66 29.99
N THR A 129 -10.89 5.98 30.00
CA THR A 129 -10.28 6.84 28.99
C THR A 129 -8.77 6.76 29.15
N LEU A 130 -8.11 6.12 28.20
CA LEU A 130 -6.67 6.13 28.09
C LEU A 130 -6.24 7.41 27.34
N PRO A 131 -5.07 8.01 27.66
CA PRO A 131 -4.59 9.21 26.98
C PRO A 131 -4.17 8.86 25.55
N ILE A 132 -5.09 9.03 24.61
CA ILE A 132 -4.83 8.85 23.18
C ILE A 132 -4.28 10.17 22.62
N LYS A 133 -3.16 10.10 21.90
CA LYS A 133 -2.53 11.23 21.22
C LYS A 133 -2.75 11.09 19.71
N GLN A 134 -3.14 12.17 19.04
CA GLN A 134 -3.04 12.21 17.57
C GLN A 134 -1.57 12.29 17.17
N LEU A 135 -1.15 11.36 16.32
CA LEU A 135 0.23 11.25 15.85
C LEU A 135 0.49 12.26 14.72
N CYS A 136 1.75 12.68 14.62
CA CYS A 136 2.24 13.58 13.58
C CYS A 136 3.60 13.11 13.05
N LYS A 137 4.17 13.87 12.09
CA LYS A 137 5.45 13.51 11.48
C LYS A 137 6.61 13.41 12.47
N ASP A 138 6.57 14.18 13.56
CA ASP A 138 7.62 14.19 14.58
C ASP A 138 7.60 12.90 15.43
N ASP A 139 6.49 12.16 15.43
CA ASP A 139 6.34 10.87 16.12
C ASP A 139 6.88 9.68 15.30
N ALA A 140 7.46 9.92 14.11
CA ALA A 140 7.93 8.85 13.21
C ALA A 140 8.91 7.89 13.89
N ARG A 141 9.78 8.40 14.77
CA ARG A 141 10.73 7.57 15.52
C ARG A 141 10.03 6.62 16.48
N ASP A 142 9.01 7.08 17.18
CA ASP A 142 8.27 6.26 18.14
C ASP A 142 7.48 5.17 17.43
N ILE A 143 6.91 5.49 16.27
CA ILE A 143 6.17 4.54 15.41
C ILE A 143 7.12 3.45 14.87
N VAL A 144 8.25 3.85 14.29
CA VAL A 144 9.25 2.88 13.78
C VAL A 144 9.76 2.01 14.92
N THR A 145 10.03 2.60 16.09
CA THR A 145 10.47 1.87 17.29
C THR A 145 9.41 0.85 17.72
N LEU A 146 8.13 1.22 17.77
CA LEU A 146 7.05 0.28 18.09
C LEU A 146 7.06 -0.92 17.14
N TYR A 147 7.10 -0.69 15.82
CA TYR A 147 7.11 -1.79 14.85
C TYR A 147 8.35 -2.68 14.92
N GLN A 148 9.51 -2.14 15.29
CA GLN A 148 10.73 -2.93 15.53
C GLN A 148 10.59 -3.92 16.70
N HIS A 149 9.65 -3.68 17.64
CA HIS A 149 9.41 -4.55 18.79
C HIS A 149 8.27 -5.56 18.56
N ILE A 150 7.54 -5.48 17.44
CA ILE A 150 6.50 -6.44 17.09
C ILE A 150 7.14 -7.53 16.22
N GLU A 151 7.26 -8.76 16.74
CA GLU A 151 7.99 -9.86 16.10
C GLU A 151 7.58 -10.06 14.63
N GLU A 152 6.28 -10.01 14.35
CA GLU A 152 5.70 -10.20 13.02
C GLU A 152 6.05 -9.10 12.02
N PHE A 153 6.35 -7.89 12.50
CA PHE A 153 6.57 -6.70 11.69
C PHE A 153 8.00 -6.14 11.79
N ALA A 154 8.82 -6.62 12.71
CA ALA A 154 10.11 -6.02 13.03
C ALA A 154 11.08 -6.01 11.86
N LYS A 155 11.13 -7.09 11.07
CA LYS A 155 12.18 -7.31 10.07
C LYS A 155 12.34 -6.15 9.07
N PRO A 156 11.30 -5.67 8.35
CA PRO A 156 11.44 -4.52 7.45
C PRO A 156 11.85 -3.23 8.17
N TYR A 157 11.40 -3.02 9.41
CA TYR A 157 11.71 -1.81 10.18
C TYR A 157 13.11 -1.84 10.78
N LEU A 158 13.70 -3.02 10.97
CA LEU A 158 15.09 -3.19 11.36
C LEU A 158 16.02 -3.03 10.14
N GLU A 159 15.73 -3.74 9.05
CA GLU A 159 16.56 -3.76 7.83
C GLU A 159 16.57 -2.43 7.07
N HIS A 160 15.50 -1.63 7.19
CA HIS A 160 15.31 -0.38 6.43
C HIS A 160 14.92 0.81 7.32
N THR A 161 15.50 0.91 8.52
CA THR A 161 15.14 1.92 9.55
C THR A 161 15.04 3.34 8.99
N GLU A 162 16.08 3.86 8.33
CA GLU A 162 16.10 5.23 7.81
C GLU A 162 15.04 5.47 6.73
N GLU A 163 14.85 4.51 5.81
CA GLU A 163 13.80 4.59 4.79
C GLU A 163 12.40 4.63 5.44
N LYS A 164 12.18 3.82 6.48
CA LYS A 164 10.91 3.78 7.22
C LYS A 164 10.64 5.05 8.01
N LEU A 165 11.66 5.70 8.58
CA LEU A 165 11.52 7.01 9.23
C LEU A 165 11.04 8.07 8.23
N VAL A 166 11.69 8.16 7.06
CA VAL A 166 11.32 9.11 6.01
C VAL A 166 9.91 8.82 5.46
N GLN A 167 9.61 7.55 5.17
CA GLN A 167 8.28 7.14 4.69
C GLN A 167 7.19 7.49 5.71
N THR A 168 7.42 7.20 7.00
CA THR A 168 6.44 7.48 8.07
C THR A 168 6.21 8.98 8.22
N ALA A 169 7.27 9.79 8.27
CA ALA A 169 7.15 11.24 8.36
C ALA A 169 6.41 11.83 7.13
N ASN A 170 6.76 11.37 5.92
CA ASN A 170 6.11 11.80 4.68
C ASN A 170 4.62 11.47 4.67
N ASN A 171 4.22 10.29 5.17
CA ASN A 171 2.81 9.91 5.24
C ASN A 171 2.00 10.91 6.07
N TYR A 172 2.49 11.31 7.25
CA TYR A 172 1.79 12.31 8.09
C TYR A 172 1.82 13.72 7.48
N GLU A 173 2.93 14.14 6.86
CA GLU A 173 3.01 15.43 6.18
C GLU A 173 2.04 15.53 4.99
N LYS A 174 1.69 14.40 4.39
CA LYS A 174 0.76 14.28 3.27
C LYS A 174 -0.70 14.03 3.70
N GLY A 175 -1.02 14.20 4.99
CA GLY A 175 -2.38 14.10 5.50
C GLY A 175 -2.76 12.72 6.04
N GLY A 176 -1.77 11.87 6.31
CA GLY A 176 -1.96 10.69 7.15
C GLY A 176 -2.53 11.07 8.52
N VAL A 177 -3.49 10.29 9.00
CA VAL A 177 -4.19 10.46 10.26
C VAL A 177 -3.99 9.20 11.08
N GLY A 178 -3.39 9.37 12.25
CA GLY A 178 -3.09 8.28 13.17
C GLY A 178 -3.27 8.71 14.62
N PHE A 179 -3.54 7.72 15.46
CA PHE A 179 -3.70 7.90 16.90
C PHE A 179 -2.88 6.84 17.62
N GLY A 180 -2.24 7.23 18.71
CA GLY A 180 -1.37 6.38 19.50
C GLY A 180 -1.68 6.45 20.98
N LEU A 181 -1.39 5.36 21.70
CA LEU A 181 -1.42 5.30 23.15
C LEU A 181 0.00 5.32 23.70
N TYR A 182 0.24 6.21 24.65
CA TYR A 182 1.51 6.29 25.37
C TYR A 182 1.38 5.74 26.79
N MET A 183 2.39 5.00 27.23
CA MET A 183 2.57 4.56 28.61
C MET A 183 4.04 4.77 28.97
N ASP A 184 4.31 5.51 30.05
CA ASP A 184 5.66 5.87 30.50
C ASP A 184 6.53 6.46 29.36
N ASP A 185 5.98 7.43 28.63
CA ASP A 185 6.57 8.10 27.45
C ASP A 185 6.92 7.18 26.27
N LYS A 186 6.42 5.93 26.25
CA LYS A 186 6.58 5.01 25.14
C LYS A 186 5.28 4.82 24.40
N LEU A 187 5.33 4.90 23.07
CA LEU A 187 4.22 4.50 22.21
C LEU A 187 4.05 2.98 22.29
N ILE A 188 2.91 2.51 22.81
CA ILE A 188 2.65 1.08 23.01
C ILE A 188 1.62 0.50 22.03
N CYS A 189 0.81 1.34 21.41
CA CYS A 189 -0.04 0.95 20.30
C CYS A 189 -0.36 2.15 19.42
N THR A 190 -0.72 1.87 18.16
CA THR A 190 -1.13 2.87 17.18
C THR A 190 -2.26 2.33 16.33
N ALA A 191 -3.07 3.22 15.79
CA ALA A 191 -3.99 2.94 14.69
C ALA A 191 -3.95 4.13 13.72
N TYR A 192 -3.75 3.88 12.43
CA TYR A 192 -3.63 4.93 11.42
C TYR A 192 -4.13 4.48 10.06
N ASN A 193 -4.43 5.45 9.19
CA ASN A 193 -4.75 5.16 7.80
C ASN A 193 -3.46 4.85 7.00
N THR A 194 -3.40 3.67 6.39
CA THR A 194 -2.29 3.32 5.47
C THR A 194 -2.58 3.76 4.03
N ALA A 195 -3.87 3.85 3.67
CA ALA A 195 -4.34 4.40 2.42
C ALA A 195 -5.66 5.13 2.66
N THR A 196 -5.88 6.24 1.96
CA THR A 196 -7.13 7.00 1.98
C THR A 196 -7.48 7.38 0.55
N THR A 197 -8.75 7.25 0.24
CA THR A 197 -9.33 7.65 -1.03
C THR A 197 -10.56 8.53 -0.78
N THR A 198 -11.06 9.14 -1.85
CA THR A 198 -12.37 9.83 -1.84
C THR A 198 -13.54 8.93 -1.45
N THR A 199 -13.39 7.60 -1.49
CA THR A 199 -14.46 6.62 -1.27
C THR A 199 -14.25 5.71 -0.05
N GLY A 200 -13.08 5.77 0.60
CA GLY A 200 -12.78 4.92 1.76
C GLY A 200 -11.37 5.08 2.31
N ALA A 201 -11.02 4.29 3.32
CA ALA A 201 -9.68 4.23 3.89
C ALA A 201 -9.40 2.83 4.43
N MET A 202 -8.12 2.46 4.50
CA MET A 202 -7.66 1.27 5.20
C MET A 202 -6.98 1.71 6.47
N ILE A 203 -7.50 1.22 7.60
CA ILE A 203 -6.93 1.45 8.91
C ILE A 203 -6.12 0.21 9.30
N VAL A 204 -4.91 0.45 9.80
CA VAL A 204 -4.00 -0.56 10.35
C VAL A 204 -3.56 -0.14 11.73
N GLY A 205 -2.99 -1.07 12.49
CA GLY A 205 -2.42 -0.86 13.83
C GLY A 205 -1.45 -1.97 14.15
#